data_AF-A0A1J5PXQ6-F1
#
_entry.id   AF-A0A1J5PXQ6-F1
#
_cell.length_a   1.000
_cell.length_b   1.000
_cell.length_c   1.000
_cell.angle_alpha   90.00
_cell.angle_beta   90.00
_cell.angle_gamma   90.00
#
_symmetry.space_group_name_H-M   'P 1'
#
loop_
_entity.id
_entity.type
_entity.pdbx_description
1 polymer ?
#
loop_
_entity_poly.entity_id
_entity_poly.type
_entity_poly.pdbx_seq_one_letter_code
_entity_poly.pdbx_strand_id
1 'polypeptide(L)' 'MASEYNSRLLVPEVLVKDDQYAIIRARPTYIEMLNRDSIPEWL' A
#
# COMPACT_ATOMS: atom_id res chain seq x y z
N MET A 1 -2.90 -14.34 -0.71
CA MET A 1 -1.82 -13.39 -0.46
C MET A 1 -2.01 -12.19 -1.37
N ALA A 2 -1.97 -10.96 -0.86
CA ALA A 2 -2.05 -9.74 -1.67
C ALA A 2 -0.64 -9.36 -2.19
N SER A 3 -0.55 -8.73 -3.36
CA SER A 3 0.72 -8.32 -3.98
C SER A 3 0.56 -7.04 -4.80
N GLU A 4 1.68 -6.42 -5.14
CA GLU A 4 1.76 -5.25 -6.03
C GLU A 4 1.94 -5.64 -7.52
N TYR A 5 1.56 -6.87 -7.88
CA TYR A 5 1.65 -7.37 -9.26
C TYR A 5 0.89 -6.46 -10.24
N ASN A 6 1.47 -6.24 -11.42
CA ASN A 6 1.02 -5.25 -12.41
C ASN A 6 1.02 -3.81 -11.87
N SER A 7 1.95 -3.49 -10.96
CA SER A 7 2.09 -2.16 -10.35
C SER A 7 0.78 -1.69 -9.68
N ARG A 8 -0.01 -2.63 -9.18
CA ARG A 8 -1.26 -2.35 -8.48
C ARG A 8 -0.97 -2.03 -7.03
N LEU A 9 -1.43 -0.88 -6.55
CA LEU A 9 -1.32 -0.53 -5.13
C LEU A 9 -2.02 -1.56 -4.26
N LEU A 10 -1.41 -1.89 -3.13
CA LEU A 10 -2.01 -2.74 -2.11
C LEU A 10 -3.42 -2.22 -1.75
N VAL A 11 -4.35 -3.16 -1.59
CA VAL A 11 -5.71 -2.84 -1.16
C VAL A 11 -5.71 -2.38 0.30
N PRO A 12 -6.59 -1.43 0.67
CA PRO A 12 -6.73 -1.05 2.06
C PRO A 12 -7.38 -2.19 2.86
N GLU A 13 -7.13 -2.20 4.16
CA GLU A 13 -7.81 -3.10 5.10
C GLU A 13 -8.55 -2.27 6.14
N VAL A 14 -9.78 -2.69 6.45
CA VAL A 14 -10.69 -2.01 7.37
C VAL A 14 -11.05 -2.98 8.48
N LEU A 15 -10.97 -2.51 9.72
CA LEU A 15 -11.50 -3.20 10.88
C LEU A 15 -12.85 -2.56 11.24
N VAL A 16 -13.86 -3.39 11.45
CA VAL A 16 -15.20 -2.97 11.89
C VAL A 16 -15.42 -3.49 13.31
N LYS A 17 -16.00 -2.65 14.16
CA LYS A 17 -16.43 -3.02 15.52
C LYS A 17 -17.74 -2.30 15.83
N ASP A 18 -18.79 -3.06 16.07
CA ASP A 18 -20.14 -2.55 16.34
C ASP A 18 -20.59 -1.57 15.24
N ASP A 19 -20.79 -0.30 15.57
CA ASP A 19 -21.16 0.78 14.66
C ASP A 19 -19.96 1.61 14.15
N GLN A 20 -18.74 1.23 14.52
CA GLN A 20 -17.50 1.93 14.17
C GLN A 20 -16.67 1.17 13.14
N TYR A 21 -15.88 1.92 12.36
CA TYR A 21 -14.86 1.35 11.48
C TYR A 21 -13.57 2.17 11.56
N ALA A 22 -12.45 1.49 11.30
CA ALA A 22 -11.14 2.10 11.18
C ALA A 22 -10.37 1.49 10.02
N ILE A 23 -9.66 2.31 9.25
CA ILE A 23 -8.72 1.84 8.23
C ILE A 23 -7.44 1.41 8.95
N ILE A 24 -7.23 0.11 9.12
CA ILE A 24 -6.06 -0.45 9.82
C ILE A 24 -4.84 -0.62 8.92
N ARG A 25 -5.06 -0.69 7.60
CA ARG A 25 -4.00 -0.57 6.59
C ARG A 25 -4.47 0.36 5.48
N ALA A 26 -3.89 1.54 5.41
CA ALA A 26 -4.17 2.47 4.33
C ALA A 26 -3.66 1.92 3.00
N ARG A 27 -4.34 2.26 1.90
CA ARG A 27 -3.79 2.06 0.56
C ARG A 27 -2.62 3.04 0.39
N PRO A 28 -1.42 2.55 0.04
CA PRO A 28 -0.30 3.44 -0.26
C PRO A 28 -0.57 4.21 -1.56
N THR A 29 0.12 5.34 -1.72
CA THR A 29 0.21 6.09 -2.97
C THR A 29 1.25 5.48 -3.90
N TYR A 30 1.23 5.88 -5.17
CA TYR A 30 2.29 5.47 -6.12
C TYR A 30 3.68 5.97 -5.70
N ILE A 31 3.77 7.17 -5.13
CA ILE A 31 5.05 7.73 -4.66
C ILE A 31 5.61 6.89 -3.52
N GLU A 32 4.79 6.48 -2.54
CA GLU A 32 5.23 5.60 -1.45
C GLU A 32 5.64 4.21 -1.94
N MET A 33 5.02 3.71 -3.00
CA MET A 33 5.42 2.44 -3.63
C MET A 33 6.80 2.58 -4.30
N LEU A 34 6.99 3.60 -5.13
CA LEU A 34 8.24 3.84 -5.87
C LEU A 34 9.41 4.19 -4.96
N ASN A 35 9.18 4.96 -3.89
CA ASN A 35 10.23 5.36 -2.94
C ASN A 35 10.80 4.20 -2.11
N ARG A 36 10.19 3.01 -2.16
CA ARG A 36 10.76 1.80 -1.54
C ARG A 36 11.87 1.19 -2.37
N ASP A 37 11.89 1.48 -3.68
CA ASP A 37 12.95 1.08 -4.56
C ASP A 37 14.11 2.07 -4.42
N SER A 38 15.34 1.57 -4.51
CA SER A 38 16.55 2.39 -4.52
C SER A 38 17.19 2.30 -5.90
N ILE A 39 17.26 3.44 -6.58
CA ILE A 39 17.94 3.56 -7.87
C ILE A 39 19.43 3.81 -7.59
N PRO A 40 20.34 2.94 -8.03
CA PRO A 40 21.77 3.16 -7.85
C PRO A 40 22.27 4.29 -8.76
N GLU A 41 23.34 4.99 -8.35
CA GLU A 41 23.87 6.17 -9.07
C GLU A 41 24.33 5.91 -10.51
N TRP A 42 24.60 4.66 -10.87
CA TRP A 42 25.09 4.26 -12.18
C TRP A 42 23.98 3.93 -13.19
N LEU A 43 22.71 4.09 -12.79
CA LEU A 43 21.52 3.94 -13.65
C LEU A 43 20.93 5.31 -13.98
#